data_AF-A0A7X1DAQ7-F1
#
_entry.id   AF-A0A7X1DAQ7-F1
#
_cell.length_a   1.000
_cell.length_b   1.000
_cell.length_c   1.000
_cell.angle_alpha   90.00
_cell.angle_beta   90.00
_cell.angle_gamma   90.00
#
_symmetry.space_group_name_H-M   'P 1'
#
loop_
_entity.id
_entity.type
_entity.pdbx_description
1 polymer ?
#
loop_
_entity_poly.entity_id
_entity_poly.type
_entity_poly.pdbx_seq_one_letter_code
_entity_poly.pdbx_strand_id
1 'polypeptide(L)'
;MLLAARILVRIVCVLEFISACLLFMGSVMMAGSGEEIIIFIRVLAAGLVIHGFIGLVVTSFMTWYVSTKHIIYLIVSGFLLLLPNLMEDVFVNPIVGGLYIFAGVLCIRYNVKAHEEVQEEREREETLNIE
;
A
#
# COMPACT_ATOMS: atom_id res chain seq x y z
N MET A 1 9.93 -13.48 -5.49
CA MET A 1 9.34 -12.94 -4.24
C MET A 1 9.00 -11.45 -4.32
N LEU A 2 9.84 -10.59 -4.95
CA LEU A 2 9.47 -9.21 -5.34
C LEU A 2 8.16 -9.16 -6.16
N LEU A 3 7.95 -10.16 -7.03
CA LEU A 3 6.69 -10.38 -7.74
C LEU A 3 5.47 -10.51 -6.80
N ALA A 4 5.61 -11.18 -5.65
CA ALA A 4 4.51 -11.39 -4.71
C ALA A 4 4.12 -10.08 -4.02
N ALA A 5 5.09 -9.26 -3.60
CA ALA A 5 4.83 -7.92 -3.07
C ALA A 5 4.13 -7.03 -4.10
N ARG A 6 4.53 -7.07 -5.37
CA ARG A 6 3.86 -6.31 -6.45
C ARG A 6 2.43 -6.78 -6.71
N ILE A 7 2.22 -8.10 -6.77
CA ILE A 7 0.88 -8.66 -6.95
C ILE A 7 0.00 -8.26 -5.77
N LEU A 8 0.54 -8.32 -4.56
CA LEU A 8 -0.16 -7.89 -3.35
C LEU A 8 -0.57 -6.42 -3.45
N VAL A 9 0.35 -5.50 -3.76
CA VAL A 9 0.01 -4.07 -3.87
C VAL A 9 -1.02 -3.82 -4.99
N ARG A 10 -0.94 -4.53 -6.12
CA ARG A 10 -1.96 -4.45 -7.19
C ARG A 10 -3.34 -4.90 -6.71
N ILE A 11 -3.41 -6.02 -5.99
CA ILE A 11 -4.67 -6.51 -5.40
C ILE A 11 -5.23 -5.45 -4.44
N VAL A 12 -4.38 -4.88 -3.59
CA VAL A 12 -4.79 -3.82 -2.65
C VAL A 12 -5.32 -2.59 -3.39
N CYS A 13 -4.66 -2.14 -4.47
CA CYS A 13 -5.15 -1.05 -5.29
C CYS A 13 -6.53 -1.35 -5.89
N VAL A 14 -6.77 -2.59 -6.38
CA VAL A 14 -8.10 -3.01 -6.86
C VAL A 14 -9.14 -2.97 -5.73
N LEU A 15 -8.78 -3.42 -4.53
CA LEU A 15 -9.66 -3.33 -3.36
C LEU A 15 -9.95 -1.87 -2.96
N GLU A 16 -9.02 -0.93 -3.18
CA GLU A 16 -9.27 0.51 -3.00
C GLU A 16 -10.33 1.02 -3.97
N PHE A 17 -10.24 0.66 -5.25
CA PHE A 17 -11.27 1.02 -6.23
C PHE A 17 -12.64 0.45 -5.86
N ILE A 18 -12.69 -0.83 -5.43
CA ILE A 18 -13.94 -1.44 -4.97
C ILE A 18 -14.49 -0.69 -3.75
N SER A 19 -13.64 -0.37 -2.77
CA SER A 19 -14.04 0.35 -1.55
C SER A 19 -14.52 1.76 -1.87
N ALA A 20 -13.86 2.46 -2.80
CA ALA A 20 -14.29 3.78 -3.26
C ALA A 20 -15.66 3.74 -3.94
N CYS A 21 -15.90 2.75 -4.82
CA CYS A 21 -17.22 2.56 -5.44
C CYS A 21 -18.32 2.29 -4.39
N LEU A 22 -18.02 1.48 -3.37
CA LEU A 22 -18.96 1.21 -2.27
C LEU A 22 -19.25 2.47 -1.45
N LEU A 23 -18.24 3.30 -1.17
CA LEU A 23 -18.43 4.57 -0.46
C LEU A 23 -19.24 5.58 -1.29
N PHE A 24 -19.00 5.66 -2.60
CA PHE A 24 -19.83 6.50 -3.48
C PHE A 24 -21.29 6.05 -3.47
N MET A 25 -21.55 4.75 -3.63
CA MET A 25 -22.91 4.20 -3.57
C MET A 25 -23.55 4.45 -2.19
N GLY A 26 -22.82 4.19 -1.11
CA GLY A 26 -23.25 4.45 0.26
C GLY A 26 -23.63 5.91 0.47
N SER A 27 -22.82 6.86 -0.01
CA SER A 27 -23.09 8.31 0.13
C SER A 27 -24.42 8.76 -0.51
N VAL A 28 -24.90 8.05 -1.53
CA VAL A 28 -26.20 8.34 -2.18
C VAL A 28 -27.37 7.81 -1.34
N MET A 29 -27.14 6.73 -0.58
CA MET A 29 -28.15 6.06 0.24
C MET A 29 -28.32 6.68 1.64
N MET A 30 -27.44 7.61 2.05
CA MET A 30 -27.47 8.24 3.37
C MET A 30 -28.49 9.39 3.49
N ALA A 31 -29.72 9.17 3.03
CA ALA A 31 -30.82 10.14 3.15
C ALA A 31 -31.12 10.42 4.63
N GLY A 32 -30.86 11.66 5.07
CA GLY A 32 -31.04 12.11 6.47
C GLY A 32 -29.75 12.33 7.26
N SER A 33 -28.58 12.01 6.68
CA SER A 33 -27.28 12.39 7.25
C SER A 33 -26.94 13.85 6.96
N GLY A 34 -26.10 14.46 7.80
CA GLY A 34 -25.64 15.84 7.60
C GLY A 34 -24.88 15.99 6.29
N GLU A 35 -25.15 17.08 5.56
CA GLU A 35 -24.53 17.37 4.25
C GLU A 35 -22.99 17.30 4.30
N GLU A 36 -22.40 17.74 5.41
CA GLU A 36 -20.95 17.69 5.67
C GLU A 36 -20.39 16.27 5.64
N ILE A 37 -21.10 15.28 6.22
CA ILE A 37 -20.68 13.88 6.24
C ILE A 37 -20.74 13.28 4.83
N ILE A 38 -21.78 13.61 4.06
CA ILE A 38 -21.91 13.16 2.67
C ILE A 38 -20.77 13.71 1.82
N ILE A 39 -20.45 15.00 1.96
CA ILE A 39 -19.34 15.65 1.26
C ILE A 39 -18.01 14.97 1.66
N PHE A 40 -17.78 14.76 2.96
CA PHE A 40 -16.58 14.09 3.45
C PHE A 40 -16.41 12.70 2.85
N ILE A 41 -17.46 11.86 2.85
CA ILE A 41 -17.42 10.50 2.29
C ILE A 41 -17.09 10.53 0.79
N ARG A 42 -17.65 11.48 0.03
CA ARG A 42 -17.36 11.62 -1.40
C ARG A 42 -15.92 12.06 -1.66
N VAL A 43 -15.41 12.98 -0.86
CA VAL A 43 -14.00 13.41 -0.93
C VAL A 43 -13.07 12.25 -0.58
N LEU A 44 -13.39 11.48 0.46
CA LEU A 44 -12.65 10.28 0.85
C LEU A 44 -12.66 9.22 -0.27
N ALA A 45 -13.82 8.96 -0.87
CA ALA A 45 -13.95 8.02 -1.98
C ALA A 45 -13.13 8.47 -3.20
N ALA A 46 -13.15 9.77 -3.56
CA ALA A 46 -12.30 10.31 -4.60
C ALA A 46 -10.80 10.17 -4.26
N GLY A 47 -10.43 10.41 -3.00
CA GLY A 47 -9.08 10.19 -2.49
C GLY A 47 -8.60 8.75 -2.65
N LEU A 48 -9.46 7.77 -2.35
CA LEU A 48 -9.16 6.35 -2.54
C LEU A 48 -8.95 5.97 -4.02
N VAL A 49 -9.73 6.53 -4.94
CA VAL A 49 -9.54 6.32 -6.39
C VAL A 49 -8.17 6.86 -6.83
N ILE A 50 -7.83 8.08 -6.42
CA ILE A 50 -6.55 8.72 -6.75
C ILE A 50 -5.40 7.90 -6.15
N HIS A 51 -5.52 7.51 -4.88
CA HIS A 51 -4.51 6.73 -4.17
C HIS A 51 -4.29 5.36 -4.82
N GLY A 52 -5.37 4.62 -5.14
CA GLY A 52 -5.28 3.35 -5.85
C GLY A 52 -4.62 3.47 -7.22
N PHE A 53 -4.88 4.56 -7.96
CA PHE A 53 -4.20 4.83 -9.23
C PHE A 53 -2.70 5.07 -9.04
N ILE A 54 -2.31 5.90 -8.06
CA ILE A 54 -0.91 6.15 -7.71
C ILE A 54 -0.23 4.82 -7.31
N GLY A 55 -0.88 3.99 -6.51
CA GLY A 55 -0.37 2.68 -6.10
C GLY A 55 -0.09 1.76 -7.30
N LEU A 56 -0.97 1.72 -8.29
CA LEU A 56 -0.76 0.95 -9.54
C LEU A 56 0.44 1.47 -10.34
N VAL A 57 0.58 2.79 -10.44
CA VAL A 57 1.71 3.44 -11.13
C VAL A 57 3.03 3.11 -10.41
N VAL A 58 3.08 3.33 -9.09
CA VAL A 58 4.25 3.04 -8.26
C VAL A 58 4.65 1.57 -8.39
N THR A 59 3.68 0.65 -8.31
CA THR A 59 3.95 -0.80 -8.41
C THR A 59 4.51 -1.20 -9.78
N SER A 60 4.19 -0.45 -10.83
CA SER A 60 4.72 -0.68 -12.17
C SER A 60 6.21 -0.32 -12.28
N PHE A 61 6.70 0.58 -11.43
CA PHE A 61 8.13 0.94 -11.34
C PHE A 61 8.93 0.07 -10.36
N MET A 62 8.28 -0.76 -9.55
CA MET A 62 8.93 -1.72 -8.64
C MET A 62 9.43 -2.96 -9.42
N THR A 63 10.28 -2.80 -10.44
CA THR A 63 10.66 -3.92 -11.32
C THR A 63 11.84 -4.73 -10.81
N TRP A 64 12.92 -4.08 -10.39
CA TRP A 64 14.19 -4.76 -10.03
C TRP A 64 14.75 -4.36 -8.66
N TYR A 65 14.30 -3.25 -8.09
CA TYR A 65 14.77 -2.75 -6.80
C TYR A 65 13.63 -2.07 -6.05
N VAL A 66 13.42 -2.48 -4.79
CA VAL A 66 12.48 -1.79 -3.91
C VAL A 66 13.22 -0.71 -3.14
N SER A 67 13.17 0.52 -3.66
CA SER A 67 13.68 1.68 -2.91
C SER A 67 12.99 1.83 -1.56
N THR A 68 13.73 2.31 -0.56
CA THR A 68 13.20 2.73 0.75
C THR A 68 12.01 3.69 0.60
N LYS A 69 11.98 4.53 -0.45
CA LYS A 69 10.84 5.41 -0.74
C LYS A 69 9.55 4.65 -0.99
N HIS A 70 9.61 3.52 -1.69
CA HIS A 70 8.44 2.68 -1.93
C HIS A 70 7.98 2.00 -0.63
N ILE A 71 8.92 1.58 0.22
CA ILE A 71 8.59 0.98 1.52
C ILE A 71 7.88 2.00 2.39
N ILE A 72 8.42 3.22 2.51
CA ILE A 72 7.82 4.32 3.27
C ILE A 72 6.42 4.63 2.72
N TYR A 73 6.28 4.72 1.38
CA TYR A 73 4.98 4.89 0.73
C TYR A 73 3.99 3.81 1.21
N LEU A 74 4.34 2.53 1.11
CA LEU A 74 3.45 1.43 1.50
C LEU A 74 3.01 1.51 2.96
N ILE A 75 3.94 1.80 3.88
CA ILE A 75 3.63 1.90 5.31
C ILE A 75 2.74 3.10 5.60
N VAL A 76 3.09 4.28 5.07
CA VAL A 76 2.33 5.52 5.28
C VAL A 76 0.94 5.43 4.67
N SER A 77 0.82 4.94 3.44
CA SER A 77 -0.45 4.62 2.78
C SER A 77 -1.31 3.72 3.65
N GLY A 78 -0.72 2.66 4.22
CA GLY A 78 -1.43 1.75 5.11
C GLY A 78 -2.05 2.45 6.33
N PHE A 79 -1.29 3.31 7.02
CA PHE A 79 -1.82 4.09 8.14
C PHE A 79 -2.89 5.10 7.71
N LEU A 80 -2.70 5.80 6.60
CA LEU A 80 -3.67 6.76 6.04
C LEU A 80 -5.01 6.11 5.70
N LEU A 81 -5.00 4.85 5.27
CA LEU A 81 -6.22 4.10 4.95
C LEU A 81 -6.93 3.54 6.19
N LEU A 82 -6.22 3.40 7.31
CA LEU A 82 -6.81 2.98 8.58
C LEU A 82 -7.43 4.16 9.34
N LEU A 83 -6.86 5.36 9.19
CA LEU A 83 -7.27 6.59 9.89
C LEU A 83 -8.77 6.90 9.80
N PRO A 84 -9.45 6.80 8.63
CA PRO A 84 -10.88 7.08 8.53
C PRO A 84 -11.75 6.20 9.44
N ASN A 85 -11.32 4.98 9.78
CA ASN A 85 -12.05 4.08 10.68
C ASN A 85 -12.01 4.51 12.16
N LEU A 86 -11.24 5.55 12.48
CA LEU A 86 -11.27 6.18 13.81
C LEU A 86 -12.42 7.18 13.95
N MET A 87 -13.04 7.59 12.85
CA MET A 87 -14.20 8.48 12.85
C MET A 87 -15.48 7.67 13.06
N GLU A 88 -16.35 8.16 13.93
CA GLU A 88 -17.68 7.60 14.11
C GLU A 88 -18.47 7.69 12.79
N ASP A 89 -19.26 6.66 12.49
CA ASP A 89 -20.07 6.54 11.25
C ASP A 89 -19.31 6.44 9.92
N VAL A 90 -17.97 6.34 9.94
CA VAL A 90 -17.15 6.13 8.73
C VAL A 90 -16.52 4.74 8.77
N PHE A 91 -16.84 3.93 7.76
CA PHE A 91 -16.22 2.61 7.58
C PHE A 91 -15.50 2.53 6.23
N VAL A 92 -14.18 2.35 6.29
CA VAL A 92 -13.33 2.04 5.14
C VAL A 92 -12.73 0.67 5.38
N ASN A 93 -12.71 -0.22 4.38
CA ASN A 93 -12.21 -1.57 4.56
C ASN A 93 -10.79 -1.61 5.19
N PRO A 94 -10.64 -2.00 6.47
CA PRO A 94 -9.37 -1.90 7.18
C PRO A 94 -8.34 -2.92 6.68
N ILE A 95 -8.80 -3.98 6.01
CA ILE A 95 -7.93 -4.98 5.39
C ILE A 95 -7.01 -4.32 4.38
N VAL A 96 -7.51 -3.33 3.62
CA VAL A 96 -6.73 -2.61 2.60
C VAL A 96 -5.51 -1.93 3.23
N GLY A 97 -5.71 -1.18 4.31
CA GLY A 97 -4.62 -0.53 5.04
C GLY A 97 -3.63 -1.53 5.65
N GLY A 98 -4.13 -2.62 6.25
CA GLY A 98 -3.29 -3.68 6.80
C GLY A 98 -2.44 -4.39 5.75
N LEU A 99 -2.98 -4.64 4.56
CA LEU A 99 -2.24 -5.26 3.46
C LEU A 99 -1.15 -4.35 2.89
N TYR A 100 -1.36 -3.03 2.87
CA TYR A 100 -0.31 -2.06 2.53
C TYR A 100 0.86 -2.12 3.53
N ILE A 101 0.57 -2.13 4.84
CA ILE A 101 1.60 -2.26 5.88
C ILE A 101 2.35 -3.58 5.72
N PHE A 102 1.61 -4.68 5.55
CA PHE A 102 2.18 -6.00 5.37
C PHE A 102 3.09 -6.09 4.14
N ALA A 103 2.67 -5.50 3.00
CA ALA A 103 3.50 -5.41 1.80
C ALA A 103 4.81 -4.63 2.05
N GLY A 104 4.74 -3.53 2.81
CA GLY A 104 5.90 -2.75 3.23
C GLY A 104 6.85 -3.57 4.09
N VAL A 105 6.35 -4.28 5.10
CA VAL A 105 7.15 -5.17 5.96
C VAL A 105 7.81 -6.29 5.17
N LEU A 106 7.09 -6.91 4.23
CA LEU A 106 7.67 -7.90 3.33
C LEU A 106 8.84 -7.31 2.54
N CYS A 107 8.67 -6.11 1.98
CA CYS A 107 9.72 -5.43 1.23
C CYS A 107 10.97 -5.15 2.08
N ILE A 108 10.81 -4.77 3.35
CA ILE A 108 11.93 -4.60 4.29
C ILE A 108 12.71 -5.91 4.46
N ARG A 109 12.01 -7.00 4.78
CA ARG A 109 12.66 -8.30 4.99
C ARG A 109 13.43 -8.77 3.75
N TYR A 110 12.91 -8.48 2.56
CA TYR A 110 13.59 -8.85 1.31
C TYR A 110 14.81 -7.98 1.02
N ASN A 111 14.75 -6.67 1.29
CA ASN A 111 15.92 -5.81 1.11
C ASN A 111 17.06 -6.20 2.05
N VAL A 112 16.76 -6.59 3.29
CA VAL A 112 17.77 -7.09 4.24
C VAL A 112 18.43 -8.36 3.69
N LYS A 113 17.64 -9.35 3.28
CA LYS A 113 18.16 -10.61 2.71
C LYS A 113 19.01 -10.38 1.45
N ALA A 114 18.58 -9.47 0.57
CA ALA A 114 19.33 -9.16 -0.64
C ALA A 114 20.67 -8.44 -0.34
N HIS A 115 20.72 -7.63 0.72
CA HIS A 115 21.97 -7.01 1.18
C HIS A 115 22.92 -8.04 1.81
N GLU A 116 22.40 -8.98 2.60
CA GLU A 116 23.17 -10.09 3.19
C GLU A 116 23.79 -10.98 2.09
N GLU A 117 23.01 -11.39 1.08
CA GLU A 117 23.51 -12.22 -0.04
C GLU A 117 24.64 -11.53 -0.83
N VAL A 118 24.53 -10.22 -1.07
CA VAL A 118 25.59 -9.44 -1.75
C VAL A 118 26.83 -9.27 -0.87
N GLN A 119 26.68 -9.20 0.45
CA GLN A 119 27.82 -9.18 1.37
C GLN A 119 28.53 -10.54 1.41
N GLU A 120 27.79 -11.64 1.50
CA GLU A 120 28.35 -12.99 1.48
C GLU A 120 29.09 -13.29 0.16
N GLU A 121 28.55 -12.89 -0.99
CA GLU A 121 29.26 -13.03 -2.28
C GLU A 121 30.56 -12.21 -2.31
N ARG A 122 30.54 -10.99 -1.78
CA ARG A 122 31.73 -10.12 -1.75
C ARG A 122 32.81 -10.68 -0.82
N GLU A 123 32.44 -11.18 0.35
CA GLU A 123 33.37 -11.84 1.28
C GLU A 123 33.95 -13.15 0.69
N ARG A 124 33.15 -13.88 -0.10
CA ARG A 124 33.58 -15.09 -0.80
C ARG A 124 34.56 -14.79 -1.95
N GLU A 125 34.32 -13.72 -2.70
CA GLU A 125 35.26 -13.26 -3.73
C GLU A 125 36.56 -12.71 -3.13
N GLU A 126 36.48 -11.99 -2.01
CA GLU A 126 37.67 -11.51 -1.29
C GLU A 126 38.52 -12.67 -0.76
N THR A 127 37.91 -13.71 -0.18
CA THR A 127 38.64 -14.89 0.30
C THR A 127 39.27 -15.72 -0.83
N LEU A 128 38.62 -15.81 -2.00
CA LEU A 128 39.17 -16.51 -3.18
C LEU A 128 40.32 -15.74 -3.86
N ASN A 129 40.40 -14.41 -3.70
CA ASN A 129 41.47 -13.59 -4.29
C ASN A 129 42.74 -13.52 -3.42
N ILE A 130 42.75 -14.17 -2.26
CA ILE A 130 43.88 -14.15 -1.29
C ILE A 130 44.70 -15.46 -1.34
N GLU A 131 44.19 -16.53 -1.98
CA GLU A 131 44.95 -17.77 -2.32
C GLU A 131 45.66 -17.69 -3.67
#